data_AF-U2Y3W7-F1
#
_entry.id   AF-U2Y3W7-F1
#
_cell.length_a   1.000
_cell.length_b   1.000
_cell.length_c   1.000
_cell.angle_alpha   90.00
_cell.angle_beta   90.00
_cell.angle_gamma   90.00
#
_symmetry.space_group_name_H-M   'P 1'
#
loop_
_entity.id
_entity.type
_entity.pdbx_description
1 polymer ?
#
loop_
_entity_poly.entity_id
_entity_poly.type
_entity_poly.pdbx_seq_one_letter_code
_entity_poly.pdbx_strand_id
1 'polypeptide(L)'
;MIEIEIQNETHQTQERLRFAVVPRIGEGIRLREPDGFWASYDVLDLWYQKADYGDIWVPYLHVRITPAEMDSTAEDTLQHDKGLTPFAI
;
A
#
# COMPACT_ATOMS: atom_id res chain seq x y z
N MET A 1 -5.76 -17.40 8.67
CA MET A 1 -5.36 -16.07 8.17
C MET A 1 -4.00 -15.75 8.74
N ILE A 2 -3.06 -15.32 7.91
CA ILE A 2 -1.65 -15.11 8.22
C ILE A 2 -1.47 -13.62 8.52
N GLU A 3 -0.97 -13.29 9.71
CA GLU A 3 -0.60 -11.91 10.04
C GLU A 3 0.77 -11.60 9.43
N ILE A 4 0.85 -10.51 8.68
CA ILE A 4 2.05 -10.07 7.98
C ILE A 4 2.26 -8.61 8.33
N GLU A 5 3.48 -8.27 8.77
CA GLU A 5 3.89 -6.89 8.95
C GLU A 5 4.33 -6.32 7.61
N ILE A 6 3.76 -5.17 7.25
CA ILE A 6 4.02 -4.47 6.00
C ILE A 6 4.84 -3.23 6.31
N GLN A 7 6.00 -3.13 5.66
CA GLN A 7 6.81 -1.93 5.61
C GLN A 7 6.47 -1.19 4.32
N ASN A 8 5.81 -0.04 4.45
CA ASN A 8 5.39 0.79 3.33
C ASN A 8 6.45 1.86 3.05
N GLU A 9 7.20 1.71 1.96
CA GLU A 9 8.23 2.65 1.50
C GLU A 9 7.63 4.02 1.15
N THR A 10 6.44 4.05 0.54
CA THR A 10 5.83 5.29 0.06
C THR A 10 5.46 6.21 1.21
N HIS A 11 4.81 5.67 2.23
CA HIS A 11 4.33 6.46 3.38
C HIS A 11 5.24 6.40 4.60
N GLN A 12 6.35 5.65 4.51
CA GLN A 12 7.28 5.42 5.62
C GLN A 12 6.56 4.90 6.87
N THR A 13 5.60 3.98 6.69
CA THR A 13 4.77 3.42 7.75
C THR A 13 4.96 1.92 7.91
N GLN A 14 4.54 1.41 9.07
CA GLN A 14 4.49 -0.02 9.34
C GLN A 14 3.12 -0.39 9.90
N GLU A 15 2.52 -1.44 9.36
CA GLU A 15 1.22 -1.94 9.79
C GLU A 15 1.13 -3.47 9.73
N ARG A 16 0.24 -4.07 10.52
CA ARG A 16 0.00 -5.51 10.49
C ARG A 16 -1.34 -5.81 9.87
N LEU A 17 -1.32 -6.53 8.76
CA LEU A 17 -2.50 -6.95 8.04
C LEU A 17 -2.61 -8.47 8.02
N ARG A 18 -3.85 -8.95 7.86
CA ARG A 18 -4.16 -10.37 7.81
C ARG A 18 -4.44 -10.78 6.36
N PHE A 19 -3.74 -11.80 5.89
CA PHE A 19 -3.87 -12.33 4.54
C PHE A 19 -4.35 -13.78 4.55
N ALA A 20 -5.00 -14.21 3.46
CA ALA A 20 -5.31 -15.62 3.25
C ALA A 20 -4.05 -16.43 2.89
N VAL A 21 -3.12 -15.80 2.16
CA VAL A 21 -1.86 -16.37 1.68
C VAL A 21 -0.77 -15.30 1.74
N VAL A 22 0.50 -15.70 1.79
CA VAL A 22 1.62 -14.75 1.73
C VAL A 22 1.78 -14.24 0.29
N PRO A 23 1.67 -12.92 0.02
CA PRO A 23 1.89 -12.34 -1.31
C PRO A 23 3.31 -12.58 -1.81
N ARG A 24 3.48 -12.71 -3.13
CA ARG A 24 4.80 -12.88 -3.76
C ARG A 24 5.33 -11.57 -4.34
N ILE A 25 6.65 -11.51 -4.47
CA ILE A 25 7.34 -10.45 -5.22
C ILE A 25 6.80 -10.44 -6.66
N GLY A 26 6.33 -9.27 -7.11
CA GLY A 26 5.73 -9.08 -8.44
C GLY A 26 4.22 -9.35 -8.56
N GLU A 27 3.53 -9.86 -7.54
CA GLU A 27 2.05 -10.01 -7.59
C GLU A 27 1.30 -8.71 -7.26
N GLY A 28 1.92 -7.85 -6.44
CA GLY A 28 1.30 -6.64 -5.92
C GLY A 28 0.19 -6.92 -4.90
N ILE A 29 -0.13 -5.92 -4.08
CA ILE A 29 -1.24 -5.94 -3.12
C ILE A 29 -2.05 -4.65 -3.23
N ARG A 30 -3.25 -4.63 -2.63
CA ARG A 30 -4.02 -3.39 -2.48
C ARG A 30 -4.05 -3.00 -1.02
N LEU A 31 -3.70 -1.75 -0.75
CA LEU A 31 -3.76 -1.13 0.58
C LEU A 31 -4.71 0.06 0.54
N ARG A 32 -5.27 0.38 1.70
CA ARG A 32 -6.16 1.53 1.84
C ARG A 32 -5.33 2.75 2.17
N GLU A 33 -5.43 3.76 1.32
CA GLU A 33 -4.75 5.03 1.46
C GLU A 33 -5.37 5.90 2.57
N PRO A 34 -4.64 6.94 3.06
CA PRO A 34 -5.16 7.88 4.04
C PRO A 34 -6.43 8.62 3.60
N ASP A 35 -6.62 8.81 2.30
CA ASP A 35 -7.84 9.39 1.70
C ASP A 35 -9.04 8.43 1.72
N GLY A 36 -8.81 7.17 2.10
CA GLY A 36 -9.80 6.12 2.21
C GLY A 36 -10.00 5.29 0.94
N PHE A 37 -9.33 5.60 -0.17
CA PHE A 37 -9.35 4.84 -1.42
C PHE A 37 -8.35 3.68 -1.39
N TRP A 38 -8.49 2.76 -2.35
CA TRP A 38 -7.60 1.60 -2.46
C TRP A 38 -6.58 1.83 -3.57
N ALA A 39 -5.30 1.86 -3.23
CA ALA A 39 -4.22 1.92 -4.20
C ALA A 39 -3.52 0.57 -4.33
N SER A 40 -2.96 0.32 -5.51
CA SER A 40 -2.09 -0.83 -5.79
C SER A 40 -0.66 -0.55 -5.32
N TYR A 41 -0.03 -1.58 -4.78
CA TYR A 41 1.33 -1.56 -4.26
C TYR A 41 2.13 -2.71 -4.84
N ASP A 42 3.35 -2.43 -5.29
CA ASP A 42 4.31 -3.43 -5.70
C ASP A 42 4.97 -4.06 -4.46
N VAL A 43 5.11 -5.38 -4.47
CA VAL A 43 5.88 -6.11 -3.45
C VAL A 43 7.34 -6.11 -3.87
N LEU A 44 8.17 -5.40 -3.11
CA LEU A 44 9.60 -5.22 -3.39
C LEU A 44 10.45 -6.30 -2.74
N ASP A 45 10.09 -6.72 -1.52
CA ASP A 45 10.80 -7.76 -0.79
C ASP A 45 9.84 -8.57 0.11
N LEU A 46 10.24 -9.81 0.38
CA LEU A 46 9.57 -10.74 1.28
C LEU A 46 10.62 -11.54 2.05
N TRP A 47 10.61 -11.42 3.37
CA TRP A 47 11.49 -12.20 4.24
C TRP A 47 10.73 -12.77 5.42
N TYR A 48 11.38 -13.72 6.09
CA TYR A 48 10.88 -14.33 7.30
C TYR A 48 11.83 -14.04 8.45
N GLN A 49 11.28 -13.61 9.59
CA GLN A 49 12.02 -13.43 10.82
C GLN A 49 11.58 -14.46 11.85
N LYS A 50 12.52 -14.93 12.68
CA LYS A 50 12.14 -15.77 13.82
C LYS A 50 11.33 -14.93 14.80
N ALA A 51 10.18 -15.44 15.23
CA ALA A 51 9.38 -14.76 16.24
C ALA A 51 10.10 -14.68 17.59
N ASP A 52 9.78 -13.65 18.39
CA ASP A 52 10.34 -13.48 19.73
C ASP A 52 10.00 -14.65 20.67
N TYR A 53 8.84 -15.29 20.43
CA TYR A 53 8.34 -16.40 21.22
C TYR A 53 7.92 -17.56 20.33
N GLY A 54 8.37 -18.76 20.69
CA GLY A 54 8.10 -19.99 19.95
C GLY A 54 9.13 -20.27 18.85
N ASP A 55 8.91 -21.36 18.13
CA ASP A 55 9.75 -21.78 17.00
C ASP A 55 8.99 -21.63 15.68
N ILE A 56 8.55 -20.41 15.43
CA ILE A 56 7.81 -20.04 14.22
C ILE A 56 8.51 -18.91 13.49
N TRP A 57 8.38 -18.92 12.16
CA TRP A 57 8.89 -17.89 11.27
C TRP A 57 7.73 -17.01 10.81
N VAL A 58 7.84 -15.71 11.04
CA VAL A 58 6.82 -14.72 10.71
C VAL A 58 7.21 -13.95 9.44
N PRO A 59 6.29 -13.78 8.47
CA PRO A 59 6.58 -13.06 7.23
C PRO A 59 6.53 -11.54 7.42
N TYR A 60 7.36 -10.86 6.65
CA TYR A 60 7.40 -9.41 6.52
C TYR A 60 7.42 -9.04 5.04
N LEU A 61 6.69 -7.98 4.70
CA LEU A 61 6.53 -7.53 3.33
C LEU A 61 7.04 -6.10 3.21
N HIS A 62 7.93 -5.83 2.25
CA HIS A 62 8.29 -4.47 1.88
C HIS A 62 7.56 -4.10 0.60
N VAL A 63 6.82 -2.99 0.65
CA VAL A 63 5.98 -2.54 -0.45
C VAL A 63 6.18 -1.08 -0.77
N ARG A 64 5.87 -0.72 -2.01
CA ARG A 64 5.81 0.66 -2.48
C ARG A 64 4.62 0.81 -3.40
N ILE A 65 3.96 1.96 -3.37
CA ILE A 65 2.82 2.22 -4.26
C ILE A 65 3.25 1.98 -5.72
N THR A 66 2.39 1.32 -6.50
CA THR A 66 2.65 1.06 -7.90
C THR A 66 2.70 2.40 -8.64
N PRO A 67 3.72 2.68 -9.49
CA PRO A 67 3.91 4.01 -10.09
C PRO A 67 2.68 4.58 -10.81
N ALA A 68 1.88 3.73 -11.47
CA ALA A 68 0.66 4.15 -12.17
C ALA A 68 -0.42 4.75 -11.25
N GLU A 69 -0.42 4.42 -9.95
CA GLU A 69 -1.36 4.98 -8.96
C GLU A 69 -0.97 6.41 -8.55
N MET A 70 0.33 6.75 -8.61
CA MET A 70 0.81 8.12 -8.35
C MET A 70 0.42 9.09 -9.48
N ASP A 71 0.43 8.61 -10.73
CA ASP A 71 0.02 9.44 -11.87
C ASP A 71 -1.51 9.68 -11.85
N SER A 72 -2.28 8.68 -11.45
CA SER A 72 -3.75 8.76 -11.38
C SER A 72 -4.26 9.72 -10.29
N THR A 73 -3.57 9.81 -9.16
CA THR A 73 -3.92 10.74 -8.06
C THR A 73 -3.66 12.20 -8.41
N ALA A 74 -2.66 12.48 -9.26
CA ALA A 74 -2.39 13.83 -9.75
C ALA A 74 -3.50 14.35 -10.68
N GLU A 75 -4.05 13.49 -11.53
CA GLU A 75 -5.12 13.88 -12.47
C GLU A 75 -6.46 14.14 -11.75
N ASP A 76 -6.80 13.33 -10.74
CA ASP A 76 -8.06 13.47 -9.99
C ASP A 76 -8.08 14.76 -9.15
N THR A 77 -6.92 15.15 -8.59
CA THR A 77 -6.75 16.41 -7.85
C THR A 77 -6.95 17.62 -8.77
N LEU A 78 -6.41 17.59 -9.99
CA LEU A 78 -6.54 18.67 -10.97
C LEU A 78 -7.97 18.81 -11.53
N GLN A 79 -8.75 17.74 -11.54
CA GLN A 79 -10.13 17.76 -12.01
C GLN A 79 -11.09 18.29 -10.95
N HIS A 80 -10.80 18.08 -9.66
CA HIS A 80 -11.56 18.64 -8.55
C HIS A 80 -11.45 20.18 -8.47
N ASP A 81 -10.27 20.74 -8.79
CA ASP A 81 -10.02 22.20 -8.74
C ASP A 81 -10.67 22.96 -9.92
N LYS A 82 -10.87 22.30 -11.07
CA LYS A 82 -11.57 22.89 -12.23
C LYS A 82 -13.09 23.03 -12.05
N GLY A 83 -13.66 22.51 -10.96
CA GLY A 83 -15.09 22.59 -10.64
C GLY A 83 -15.55 23.90 -10.00
N LEU A 84 -14.62 24.80 -9.63
CA LEU A 84 -14.90 26.07 -8.95
C LEU A 84 -14.50 27.28 -9.80
N THR A 85 -15.06 27.42 -11.00
CA THR A 85 -15.17 28.75 -11.62
C THR A 85 -16.48 29.38 -11.16
N PRO A 86 -16.51 30.33 -10.20
CA PRO A 86 -17.69 31.18 -10.05
C PRO A 86 -17.81 31.98 -11.35
N PHE A 87 -19.01 31.94 -11.92
CA PHE A 87 -19.39 32.60 -13.16
C PHE A 87 -18.73 33.98 -13.32
N ALA A 88 -18.06 34.15 -14.46
CA ALA A 88 -17.65 35.44 -14.98
C ALA A 88 -18.87 36.40 -14.99
N ILE A 89 -18.69 37.60 -14.43
CA ILE A 89 -19.57 38.76 -14.62
C ILE A 89 -18.99 39.60 -15.74
#